data_AF-A0A0F9BY15-F1
#
_entry.id   AF-A0A0F9BY15-F1
#
_cell.length_a   1.000
_cell.length_b   1.000
_cell.length_c   1.000
_cell.angle_alpha   90.00
_cell.angle_beta   90.00
_cell.angle_gamma   90.00
#
_symmetry.space_group_name_H-M   'P 1'
#
loop_
_entity.id
_entity.type
_entity.pdbx_description
1 polymer ?
#
loop_
_entity_poly.entity_id
_entity_poly.type
_entity_poly.pdbx_seq_one_letter_code
_entity_poly.pdbx_strand_id
1 'polypeptide(L)'
;DSYDKTIKEWTGLEIPFIVHAPHFMSGMNLAKKECRKKNLLLASETFKFADKLEADKVIFHPGVEGDIKETALQLKDLGDARILIENKPYINRNLGSFQGATKNAQGLYNYAAVDVMSAVSNGVGHLSDWQYKPLASDSFNDENGEFYSVTNHNSTTPYFNFSSSMLSVASFTQSNGIGGTREKQYKYRDAMYNAQGRGFMGFKSIIEEDVSRGLITQSDFKQVFPYQGKLTRQATFTRDDYVTRGDGLLGSAASESMALSYSNTEWRDNVNHSIAGVYSVYPRTTTQVTRDLSTKTELTRTNKNITGIDEYGNVTASSTQVADDWGTYPTSEVRVYESSESNWWLNKLISKTTTKASITNRHSSDPFTNAELDKTTSLTTAYSNYHTSRQPQTVLISSQLAGSSSGYGSTVLTSHNAYGLPLSVSQTTKVRNSSGSWVDQTRTTSTTYSKNGTSEAADGYFPYKQTNAKGHISYTNVNPATGQVTQTRQQLSGSNYQITNYGYDDYNRPYSVQTAGMPIQYTAVQVADEQAPTHAVL
;
A
#
# COMPACT_ATOMS: atom_id res chain seq x y z
N ASP A 1 -27.20 46.95 27.88
CA ASP A 1 -26.77 45.86 28.77
C ASP A 1 -25.88 44.79 28.15
N SER A 2 -26.26 44.03 27.10
CA SER A 2 -25.33 43.07 26.48
C SER A 2 -24.24 43.74 25.62
N TYR A 3 -24.62 44.69 24.76
CA TYR A 3 -23.70 45.43 23.88
C TYR A 3 -22.56 46.10 24.66
N ASP A 4 -22.88 46.92 25.68
CA ASP A 4 -21.90 47.72 26.42
C ASP A 4 -20.90 46.85 27.19
N LYS A 5 -21.34 45.67 27.66
CA LYS A 5 -20.47 44.69 28.30
C LYS A 5 -19.51 44.06 27.29
N THR A 6 -20.05 43.53 26.19
CA THR A 6 -19.25 42.85 25.17
C THR A 6 -18.24 43.79 24.55
N ILE A 7 -18.66 44.99 24.12
CA ILE A 7 -17.76 45.91 23.43
C ILE A 7 -16.60 46.38 24.31
N LYS A 8 -16.81 46.53 25.63
CA LYS A 8 -15.76 46.91 26.59
C LYS A 8 -14.65 45.85 26.66
N GLU A 9 -15.01 44.57 26.62
CA GLU A 9 -14.04 43.47 26.63
C GLU A 9 -13.20 43.46 25.35
N TRP A 10 -13.83 43.64 24.19
CA TRP A 10 -13.14 43.61 22.89
C TRP A 10 -12.30 44.85 22.61
N THR A 11 -12.76 46.06 23.00
CA THR A 11 -12.00 47.31 22.77
C THR A 11 -10.68 47.34 23.56
N GLY A 12 -10.53 46.51 24.60
CA GLY A 12 -9.30 46.40 25.38
C GLY A 12 -8.17 45.61 24.69
N LEU A 13 -8.43 45.01 23.53
CA LEU A 13 -7.45 44.22 22.79
C LEU A 13 -6.82 45.07 21.68
N GLU A 14 -5.49 45.21 21.68
CA GLU A 14 -4.74 45.96 20.65
C GLU A 14 -4.48 45.10 19.40
N ILE A 15 -5.55 44.63 18.75
CA ILE A 15 -5.49 43.81 17.54
C ILE A 15 -6.49 44.32 16.48
N PRO A 16 -6.25 44.10 15.18
CA PRO A 16 -7.22 44.45 14.14
C PRO A 16 -8.47 43.54 14.19
N PHE A 17 -9.62 44.09 13.84
CA PHE A 17 -10.90 43.38 13.87
C PHE A 17 -11.55 43.25 12.49
N ILE A 18 -12.18 42.10 12.27
CA ILE A 18 -13.19 41.89 11.23
C ILE A 18 -14.45 41.43 11.95
N VAL A 19 -15.58 42.08 11.69
CA VAL A 19 -16.85 41.72 12.34
C VAL A 19 -17.64 40.78 11.43
N HIS A 20 -18.13 39.68 12.00
CA HIS A 20 -18.97 38.75 11.28
C HIS A 20 -20.44 38.98 11.63
N ALA A 21 -21.28 39.29 10.65
CA ALA A 21 -22.71 39.48 10.85
C ALA A 21 -23.40 38.17 11.26
N PRO A 22 -24.53 38.21 11.98
CA PRO A 22 -25.29 37.02 12.33
C PRO A 22 -25.67 36.18 11.10
N HIS A 23 -25.67 34.85 11.25
CA HIS A 23 -26.08 33.92 10.19
C HIS A 23 -27.58 33.60 10.24
N PHE A 24 -28.07 32.83 9.27
CA PHE A 24 -29.49 32.46 9.14
C PHE A 24 -30.06 31.74 10.38
N MET A 25 -29.25 30.95 11.10
CA MET A 25 -29.69 30.32 12.36
C MET A 25 -29.97 31.34 13.47
N SER A 26 -29.42 32.56 13.37
CA SER A 26 -29.70 33.70 14.25
C SER A 26 -30.79 34.59 13.67
N GLY A 27 -31.37 34.20 12.54
CA GLY A 27 -32.50 34.86 11.89
C GLY A 27 -32.14 35.99 10.93
N MET A 28 -30.88 36.12 10.51
CA MET A 28 -30.50 37.00 9.39
C MET A 28 -30.47 36.20 8.07
N ASN A 29 -31.32 36.53 7.12
CA ASN A 29 -31.35 35.89 5.81
C ASN A 29 -31.64 36.91 4.71
N LEU A 30 -30.60 37.39 4.05
CA LEU A 30 -30.69 38.43 3.01
C LEU A 30 -31.40 37.95 1.73
N ALA A 31 -31.49 36.64 1.51
CA ALA A 31 -32.15 36.07 0.32
C ALA A 31 -33.69 36.08 0.41
N LYS A 32 -34.26 36.37 1.59
CA LYS A 32 -35.70 36.33 1.86
C LYS A 32 -36.24 37.74 2.11
N LYS A 33 -37.21 38.17 1.31
CA LYS A 33 -37.80 39.52 1.36
C LYS A 33 -38.52 39.78 2.68
N GLU A 34 -39.19 38.76 3.21
CA GLU A 34 -39.88 38.79 4.50
C GLU A 34 -38.94 39.01 5.68
N CYS A 35 -37.65 38.67 5.56
CA CYS A 35 -36.65 38.89 6.60
C CYS A 35 -36.09 40.32 6.63
N ARG A 36 -36.39 41.16 5.63
CA ARG A 36 -35.74 42.47 5.42
C ARG A 36 -35.74 43.38 6.65
N LYS A 37 -36.87 43.49 7.37
CA LYS A 37 -36.96 44.32 8.59
C LYS A 37 -36.03 43.81 9.69
N LYS A 38 -35.92 42.48 9.84
CA LYS A 38 -35.03 41.86 10.83
C LYS A 38 -33.56 41.95 10.41
N ASN A 39 -33.28 41.76 9.12
CA ASN A 39 -31.94 41.90 8.56
C ASN A 39 -31.40 43.31 8.78
N LEU A 40 -32.21 44.34 8.56
CA LEU A 40 -31.80 45.73 8.78
C LEU A 40 -31.45 46.01 10.25
N LEU A 41 -32.25 45.48 11.19
CA LEU A 41 -31.98 45.62 12.63
C LEU A 41 -30.65 44.96 13.01
N LEU A 42 -30.46 43.71 12.59
CA LEU A 42 -29.26 42.93 12.90
C LEU A 42 -28.01 43.50 12.20
N ALA A 43 -28.15 44.03 10.99
CA ALA A 43 -27.08 44.71 10.28
C ALA A 43 -26.70 46.01 10.99
N SER A 44 -27.68 46.81 11.43
CA SER A 44 -27.41 48.03 12.22
C SER A 44 -26.66 47.74 13.51
N GLU A 45 -27.00 46.65 14.21
CA GLU A 45 -26.25 46.23 15.40
C GLU A 45 -24.83 45.77 15.03
N THR A 46 -24.68 45.02 13.95
CA THR A 46 -23.37 44.58 13.43
C THR A 46 -22.48 45.78 13.08
N PHE A 47 -23.02 46.79 12.39
CA PHE A 47 -22.29 48.02 12.07
C PHE A 47 -21.93 48.82 13.30
N LYS A 48 -22.81 48.86 14.31
CA LYS A 48 -22.50 49.49 15.60
C LYS A 48 -21.25 48.87 16.27
N PHE A 49 -21.12 47.54 16.22
CA PHE A 49 -19.91 46.85 16.68
C PHE A 49 -18.71 47.16 15.79
N ALA A 50 -18.86 47.12 14.47
CA ALA A 50 -17.79 47.38 13.52
C ALA A 50 -17.22 48.81 13.65
N ASP A 51 -18.09 49.80 13.84
CA ASP A 51 -17.69 51.20 14.05
C ASP A 51 -16.90 51.36 15.35
N LYS A 52 -17.35 50.72 16.42
CA LYS A 52 -16.71 50.86 17.73
C LYS A 52 -15.38 50.12 17.83
N LEU A 53 -15.20 49.05 17.06
CA LEU A 53 -13.95 48.28 16.95
C LEU A 53 -13.04 48.76 15.82
N GLU A 54 -13.42 49.81 15.08
CA GLU A 54 -12.70 50.29 13.89
C GLU A 54 -12.42 49.16 12.88
N ALA A 55 -13.37 48.23 12.74
CA ALA A 55 -13.23 47.08 11.86
C ALA A 55 -13.24 47.54 10.40
N ASP A 56 -12.25 47.07 9.63
CA ASP A 56 -12.06 47.45 8.24
C ASP A 56 -13.01 46.68 7.29
N LYS A 57 -13.53 45.55 7.74
CA LYS A 57 -14.41 44.63 7.00
C LYS A 57 -15.54 44.10 7.87
N VAL A 58 -16.69 43.85 7.25
CA VAL A 58 -17.84 43.20 7.86
C VAL A 58 -18.31 42.04 6.98
N ILE A 59 -18.28 40.83 7.49
CA ILE A 59 -18.63 39.63 6.72
C ILE A 59 -20.13 39.38 6.82
N PHE A 60 -20.79 39.20 5.67
CA PHE A 60 -22.18 38.77 5.56
C PHE A 60 -22.28 37.48 4.75
N HIS A 61 -23.29 36.67 5.10
CA HIS A 61 -23.71 35.58 4.23
C HIS A 61 -24.83 36.04 3.30
N PRO A 62 -24.89 35.54 2.05
CA PRO A 62 -25.91 35.95 1.09
C PRO A 62 -27.32 35.45 1.41
N GLY A 63 -27.50 34.62 2.44
CA GLY A 63 -28.79 33.98 2.78
C GLY A 63 -28.87 32.51 2.34
N VAL A 64 -30.02 31.86 2.56
CA VAL A 64 -30.34 30.48 2.14
C VAL A 64 -31.80 30.41 1.67
N GLU A 65 -32.11 29.49 0.75
CA GLU A 65 -33.48 29.20 0.28
C GLU A 65 -34.27 30.44 -0.18
N GLY A 66 -33.63 31.35 -0.92
CA GLY A 66 -34.23 32.59 -1.37
C GLY A 66 -33.65 33.06 -2.71
N ASP A 67 -33.83 34.35 -3.02
CA ASP A 67 -33.43 34.93 -4.29
C ASP A 67 -32.13 35.75 -4.14
N ILE A 68 -31.15 35.46 -4.98
CA ILE A 68 -29.88 36.20 -5.06
C ILE A 68 -30.08 37.68 -5.41
N LYS A 69 -31.13 38.02 -6.18
CA LYS A 69 -31.49 39.40 -6.49
C LYS A 69 -32.00 40.14 -5.26
N GLU A 70 -32.72 39.47 -4.38
CA GLU A 70 -33.17 40.03 -3.10
C GLU A 70 -31.97 40.26 -2.17
N THR A 71 -31.02 39.31 -2.13
CA THR A 71 -29.74 39.51 -1.43
C THR A 71 -29.01 40.76 -1.93
N ALA A 72 -28.83 40.89 -3.24
CA ALA A 72 -28.16 42.04 -3.84
C ALA A 72 -28.90 43.36 -3.54
N LEU A 73 -30.24 43.35 -3.58
CA LEU A 73 -31.06 44.50 -3.24
C LEU A 73 -30.87 44.93 -1.77
N GLN A 74 -30.98 43.99 -0.83
CA GLN A 74 -30.82 44.29 0.59
C GLN A 74 -29.39 44.75 0.91
N LEU A 75 -28.36 44.14 0.31
CA LEU A 75 -26.97 44.58 0.48
C LEU A 75 -26.76 46.01 -0.03
N LYS A 76 -27.31 46.33 -1.20
CA LYS A 76 -27.28 47.70 -1.74
C LYS A 76 -27.93 48.68 -0.78
N ASP A 77 -29.04 48.30 -0.16
CA ASP A 77 -29.77 49.16 0.79
C ASP A 77 -29.05 49.33 2.13
N LEU A 78 -28.26 48.33 2.57
CA LEU A 78 -27.43 48.45 3.77
C LEU A 78 -26.30 49.47 3.58
N GLY A 79 -25.79 49.63 2.35
CA GLY A 79 -24.99 50.79 1.95
C GLY A 79 -23.63 50.96 2.61
N ASP A 80 -23.10 49.92 3.26
CA ASP A 80 -21.80 49.96 3.95
C ASP A 80 -20.67 49.38 3.07
N ALA A 81 -19.64 50.19 2.80
CA ALA A 81 -18.52 49.82 1.92
C ALA A 81 -17.60 48.73 2.49
N ARG A 82 -17.71 48.43 3.80
CA ARG A 82 -16.91 47.38 4.47
C ARG A 82 -17.45 45.98 4.24
N ILE A 83 -18.63 45.84 3.65
CA ILE A 83 -19.30 44.54 3.50
C ILE A 83 -18.51 43.61 2.58
N LEU A 84 -18.21 42.41 3.07
CA LEU A 84 -17.70 41.28 2.29
C LEU A 84 -18.69 40.13 2.31
N ILE A 85 -18.85 39.44 1.18
CA ILE A 85 -19.69 38.25 1.09
C ILE A 85 -18.83 37.01 1.26
N GLU A 86 -19.09 36.24 2.31
CA GLU A 86 -18.44 34.95 2.49
C GLU A 86 -18.99 33.94 1.49
N ASN A 87 -18.07 33.23 0.83
CA ASN A 87 -18.42 32.18 -0.10
C ASN A 87 -19.13 31.03 0.62
N LYS A 88 -20.24 30.55 0.06
CA LYS A 88 -20.92 29.36 0.58
C LYS A 88 -20.51 28.12 -0.20
N PRO A 89 -20.26 26.99 0.48
CA PRO A 89 -20.07 25.72 -0.21
C PRO A 89 -21.33 25.43 -1.04
N TYR A 90 -21.13 25.15 -2.33
CA TYR A 90 -22.20 24.84 -3.29
C TYR A 90 -23.07 23.65 -2.83
N ILE A 91 -22.44 22.69 -2.13
CA ILE A 91 -23.10 21.57 -1.45
C ILE A 91 -22.41 21.39 -0.09
N ASN A 92 -23.17 21.39 1.00
CA ASN A 92 -22.71 20.93 2.32
C ASN A 92 -23.70 19.89 2.85
N ARG A 93 -23.27 18.61 2.90
CA ARG A 93 -24.04 17.50 3.49
C ARG A 93 -23.41 16.97 4.78
N ASN A 94 -22.52 17.75 5.39
CA ASN A 94 -21.90 17.39 6.66
C ASN A 94 -22.84 17.77 7.81
N LEU A 95 -23.77 16.88 8.15
CA LEU A 95 -24.78 17.11 9.20
C LEU A 95 -24.46 16.47 10.55
N GLY A 96 -23.26 15.89 10.73
CA GLY A 96 -22.91 15.21 11.99
C GLY A 96 -23.92 14.13 12.38
N SER A 97 -24.23 14.02 13.67
CA SER A 97 -25.13 13.01 14.28
C SER A 97 -26.63 13.34 14.21
N PHE A 98 -27.12 13.99 13.15
CA PHE A 98 -28.52 14.43 13.06
C PHE A 98 -29.53 13.27 12.86
N GLN A 99 -30.54 13.17 13.73
CA GLN A 99 -31.55 12.09 13.77
C GLN A 99 -32.66 12.13 12.67
N GLY A 100 -32.63 13.08 11.73
CA GLY A 100 -33.71 13.30 10.75
C GLY A 100 -33.48 12.78 9.32
N ALA A 101 -32.56 11.84 9.12
CA ALA A 101 -32.21 11.35 7.77
C ALA A 101 -33.34 10.51 7.14
N THR A 102 -33.98 11.03 6.08
CA THR A 102 -34.97 10.31 5.26
C THR A 102 -34.28 9.54 4.12
N LYS A 103 -34.83 8.37 3.76
CA LYS A 103 -34.43 7.58 2.59
C LYS A 103 -35.09 8.14 1.33
N ASN A 104 -34.35 8.21 0.22
CA ASN A 104 -34.90 8.50 -1.10
C ASN A 104 -35.60 7.26 -1.69
N ALA A 105 -36.22 7.42 -2.86
CA ALA A 105 -36.96 6.36 -3.56
C ALA A 105 -36.09 5.15 -3.97
N GLN A 106 -34.76 5.27 -3.87
CA GLN A 106 -33.77 4.23 -4.15
C GLN A 106 -33.22 3.60 -2.85
N GLY A 107 -33.82 3.91 -1.69
CA GLY A 107 -33.42 3.37 -0.39
C GLY A 107 -32.17 4.01 0.22
N LEU A 108 -31.58 5.01 -0.45
CA LEU A 108 -30.39 5.72 0.01
C LEU A 108 -30.79 6.85 0.93
N TYR A 109 -30.16 6.96 2.08
CA TYR A 109 -30.37 8.11 2.95
C TYR A 109 -29.77 9.37 2.31
N ASN A 110 -30.33 10.54 2.64
CA ASN A 110 -29.87 11.86 2.17
C ASN A 110 -28.39 12.20 2.51
N TYR A 111 -27.66 11.31 3.20
CA TYR A 111 -26.25 11.40 3.58
C TYR A 111 -25.27 10.62 2.68
N ALA A 112 -25.72 9.97 1.60
CA ALA A 112 -24.79 9.29 0.70
C ALA A 112 -23.72 10.28 0.19
N ALA A 113 -22.44 9.89 0.27
CA ALA A 113 -21.37 10.70 -0.32
C ALA A 113 -21.67 10.93 -1.79
N VAL A 114 -21.57 12.19 -2.21
CA VAL A 114 -21.46 12.52 -3.62
C VAL A 114 -19.98 12.40 -4.00
N ASP A 115 -19.70 11.94 -5.22
CA ASP A 115 -18.35 11.80 -5.76
C ASP A 115 -17.44 10.77 -5.05
N VAL A 116 -18.03 9.68 -4.52
CA VAL A 116 -17.28 8.47 -4.12
C VAL A 116 -17.57 7.33 -5.08
N MET A 117 -16.59 6.45 -5.27
CA MET A 117 -16.75 5.24 -6.07
C MET A 117 -17.57 4.22 -5.28
N SER A 118 -18.86 4.10 -5.58
CA SER A 118 -19.73 3.09 -4.95
C SER A 118 -19.67 1.74 -5.65
N ALA A 119 -19.38 1.70 -6.96
CA ALA A 119 -19.21 0.46 -7.68
C ALA A 119 -18.34 0.64 -8.93
N VAL A 120 -17.69 -0.45 -9.35
CA VAL A 120 -17.02 -0.56 -10.64
C VAL A 120 -17.20 -1.99 -11.18
N SER A 121 -17.47 -2.08 -12.47
CA SER A 121 -17.43 -3.35 -13.19
C SER A 121 -16.17 -3.37 -14.06
N ASN A 122 -15.38 -4.45 -13.99
CA ASN A 122 -14.37 -4.67 -15.01
C ASN A 122 -15.10 -5.10 -16.30
N GLY A 123 -14.55 -4.79 -17.48
CA GLY A 123 -15.17 -5.06 -18.78
C GLY A 123 -15.39 -6.55 -19.11
N VAL A 124 -15.21 -7.45 -18.15
CA VAL A 124 -15.44 -8.90 -18.19
C VAL A 124 -16.38 -9.35 -17.06
N GLY A 125 -17.26 -8.46 -16.58
CA GLY A 125 -18.41 -8.81 -15.74
C GLY A 125 -18.13 -8.98 -14.25
N HIS A 126 -16.92 -8.72 -13.74
CA HIS A 126 -16.68 -8.69 -12.29
C HIS A 126 -17.12 -7.34 -11.72
N LEU A 127 -18.04 -7.37 -10.77
CA LEU A 127 -18.48 -6.22 -10.01
C LEU A 127 -17.67 -6.10 -8.71
N SER A 128 -17.27 -4.89 -8.39
CA SER A 128 -16.73 -4.50 -7.08
C SER A 128 -17.57 -3.34 -6.57
N ASP A 129 -18.10 -3.44 -5.35
CA ASP A 129 -19.06 -2.51 -4.77
C ASP A 129 -18.66 -2.14 -3.33
N TRP A 130 -18.76 -0.85 -3.00
CA TRP A 130 -18.36 -0.26 -1.74
C TRP A 130 -19.55 0.44 -1.09
N GLN A 131 -19.77 0.12 0.18
CA GLN A 131 -20.71 0.82 1.03
C GLN A 131 -19.94 1.70 2.02
N TYR A 132 -20.20 3.00 2.00
CA TYR A 132 -19.59 3.97 2.91
C TYR A 132 -20.56 4.36 4.02
N LYS A 133 -20.03 4.54 5.24
CA LYS A 133 -20.77 5.08 6.38
C LYS A 133 -19.93 6.12 7.14
N PRO A 134 -20.55 7.17 7.70
CA PRO A 134 -19.84 8.10 8.57
C PRO A 134 -19.43 7.38 9.85
N LEU A 135 -18.31 7.75 10.49
CA LEU A 135 -17.89 7.13 11.76
C LEU A 135 -18.91 7.29 12.89
N ALA A 136 -19.81 8.27 12.81
CA ALA A 136 -20.91 8.43 13.77
C ALA A 136 -22.10 7.48 13.52
N SER A 137 -22.04 6.62 12.50
CA SER A 137 -23.08 5.65 12.16
C SER A 137 -23.13 4.50 13.16
N ASP A 138 -24.33 4.09 13.54
CA ASP A 138 -24.64 2.86 14.26
C ASP A 138 -24.91 1.66 13.34
N SER A 139 -25.06 1.92 12.03
CA SER A 139 -25.13 0.86 11.02
C SER A 139 -23.81 0.07 10.99
N PHE A 140 -23.89 -1.26 10.85
CA PHE A 140 -22.75 -2.20 10.94
C PHE A 140 -22.19 -2.40 12.36
N ASN A 141 -22.96 -2.01 13.38
CA ASN A 141 -22.79 -2.56 14.72
C ASN A 141 -23.38 -3.98 14.76
N ASP A 142 -22.62 -4.94 15.27
CA ASP A 142 -23.03 -6.34 15.41
C ASP A 142 -22.31 -7.03 16.59
N GLU A 143 -22.41 -8.34 16.70
CA GLU A 143 -21.77 -9.16 17.76
C GLU A 143 -20.24 -9.05 17.82
N ASN A 144 -19.58 -8.70 16.71
CA ASN A 144 -18.15 -8.45 16.60
C ASN A 144 -17.76 -6.99 16.94
N GLY A 145 -18.71 -6.18 17.46
CA GLY A 145 -18.48 -4.81 17.94
C GLY A 145 -19.12 -3.70 17.09
N GLU A 146 -18.85 -2.44 17.47
CA GLU A 146 -19.34 -1.25 16.77
C GLU A 146 -18.56 -0.98 15.46
N PHE A 147 -19.22 -0.37 14.47
CA PHE A 147 -18.57 0.08 13.23
C PHE A 147 -17.40 1.03 13.51
N TYR A 148 -17.60 1.94 14.47
CA TYR A 148 -16.55 2.79 15.00
C TYR A 148 -16.67 2.94 16.51
N SER A 149 -15.57 2.70 17.23
CA SER A 149 -15.50 2.92 18.68
C SER A 149 -14.24 3.67 19.11
N VAL A 150 -14.35 4.36 20.25
CA VAL A 150 -13.21 4.98 20.93
C VAL A 150 -12.97 4.20 22.22
N THR A 151 -11.90 3.40 22.24
CA THR A 151 -11.55 2.51 23.35
C THR A 151 -10.74 3.21 24.45
N ASN A 152 -10.04 4.29 24.12
CA ASN A 152 -9.29 5.08 25.10
C ASN A 152 -9.31 6.58 24.74
N HIS A 153 -10.00 7.37 25.54
CA HIS A 153 -9.98 8.84 25.45
C HIS A 153 -8.66 9.38 26.04
N ASN A 154 -7.52 9.05 25.41
CA ASN A 154 -6.24 9.60 25.82
C ASN A 154 -5.86 10.75 24.89
N SER A 155 -6.47 11.92 25.12
CA SER A 155 -6.13 13.16 24.43
C SER A 155 -4.94 13.82 25.12
N THR A 156 -3.79 13.81 24.47
CA THR A 156 -2.64 14.62 24.88
C THR A 156 -2.36 15.61 23.78
N THR A 157 -2.58 16.91 24.03
CA THR A 157 -2.26 17.96 23.04
C THR A 157 -0.83 17.73 22.51
N PRO A 158 -0.64 17.62 21.18
CA PRO A 158 -1.55 17.98 20.08
C PRO A 158 -2.44 16.86 19.50
N TYR A 159 -2.45 15.67 20.08
CA TYR A 159 -3.16 14.46 19.62
C TYR A 159 -4.46 14.22 20.38
N PHE A 160 -5.55 14.01 19.66
CA PHE A 160 -6.84 13.66 20.26
C PHE A 160 -7.66 12.75 19.35
N ASN A 161 -8.45 11.87 19.98
CA ASN A 161 -9.41 11.04 19.28
C ASN A 161 -10.65 11.85 18.87
N PHE A 162 -11.29 11.45 17.78
CA PHE A 162 -12.50 12.12 17.31
C PHE A 162 -13.52 11.14 16.74
N SER A 163 -14.80 11.43 16.91
CA SER A 163 -15.89 10.88 16.09
C SER A 163 -16.35 12.00 15.16
N SER A 164 -16.37 11.75 13.86
CA SER A 164 -16.81 12.74 12.86
C SER A 164 -17.74 12.11 11.84
N SER A 165 -18.22 12.95 10.93
CA SER A 165 -18.91 12.56 9.70
C SER A 165 -17.99 11.99 8.62
N MET A 166 -16.69 11.78 8.90
CA MET A 166 -15.77 11.17 7.96
C MET A 166 -16.32 9.82 7.50
N LEU A 167 -16.44 9.67 6.18
CA LEU A 167 -16.92 8.45 5.57
C LEU A 167 -15.79 7.43 5.53
N SER A 168 -16.08 6.21 5.97
CA SER A 168 -15.20 5.05 5.87
C SER A 168 -15.96 3.90 5.23
N VAL A 169 -15.21 2.96 4.63
CA VAL A 169 -15.80 1.78 4.00
C VAL A 169 -16.37 0.90 5.10
N ALA A 170 -17.66 0.60 5.06
CA ALA A 170 -18.32 -0.30 6.00
C ALA A 170 -18.41 -1.73 5.47
N SER A 171 -18.68 -1.86 4.16
CA SER A 171 -18.67 -3.16 3.48
C SER A 171 -18.11 -3.02 2.07
N PHE A 172 -17.45 -4.07 1.63
CA PHE A 172 -16.96 -4.25 0.27
C PHE A 172 -17.43 -5.60 -0.25
N THR A 173 -18.13 -5.61 -1.39
CA THR A 173 -18.54 -6.84 -2.06
C THR A 173 -17.88 -6.94 -3.42
N GLN A 174 -17.48 -8.16 -3.79
CA GLN A 174 -16.85 -8.43 -5.08
C GLN A 174 -17.30 -9.77 -5.65
N SER A 175 -17.50 -9.83 -6.97
CA SER A 175 -17.74 -11.10 -7.67
C SER A 175 -16.61 -12.10 -7.42
N ASN A 176 -16.95 -13.33 -7.02
CA ASN A 176 -15.98 -14.38 -6.72
C ASN A 176 -15.49 -15.16 -7.97
N GLY A 177 -15.95 -14.76 -9.17
CA GLY A 177 -15.57 -15.39 -10.45
C GLY A 177 -16.27 -16.72 -10.76
N ILE A 178 -17.19 -17.19 -9.90
CA ILE A 178 -17.97 -18.43 -10.11
C ILE A 178 -19.49 -18.21 -9.89
N GLY A 179 -19.96 -16.98 -10.07
CA GLY A 179 -21.38 -16.62 -9.94
C GLY A 179 -21.84 -16.21 -8.54
N GLY A 180 -20.95 -16.13 -7.55
CA GLY A 180 -21.23 -15.62 -6.21
C GLY A 180 -20.51 -14.31 -5.88
N THR A 181 -20.69 -13.82 -4.66
CA THR A 181 -20.03 -12.63 -4.14
C THR A 181 -19.23 -12.98 -2.89
N ARG A 182 -18.07 -12.34 -2.73
CA ARG A 182 -17.33 -12.30 -1.47
C ARG A 182 -17.57 -10.96 -0.81
N GLU A 183 -17.98 -11.00 0.44
CA GLU A 183 -18.22 -9.80 1.24
C GLU A 183 -17.14 -9.65 2.30
N LYS A 184 -16.66 -8.42 2.45
CA LYS A 184 -15.81 -7.99 3.55
C LYS A 184 -16.47 -6.86 4.30
N GLN A 185 -16.56 -6.97 5.62
CA GLN A 185 -17.04 -5.92 6.49
C GLN A 185 -15.90 -5.32 7.29
N TYR A 186 -15.97 -4.02 7.57
CA TYR A 186 -14.90 -3.27 8.18
C TYR A 186 -15.37 -2.56 9.44
N LYS A 187 -14.53 -2.57 10.47
CA LYS A 187 -14.71 -1.80 11.70
C LYS A 187 -13.44 -1.07 12.05
N TYR A 188 -13.59 0.04 12.76
CA TYR A 188 -12.51 0.99 13.02
C TYR A 188 -12.46 1.37 14.49
N ARG A 189 -11.27 1.57 15.05
CA ARG A 189 -11.12 2.05 16.44
C ARG A 189 -10.19 3.25 16.53
N ASP A 190 -10.53 4.16 17.43
CA ASP A 190 -9.71 5.28 17.90
C ASP A 190 -9.08 6.10 16.75
N ALA A 191 -9.90 6.72 15.89
CA ALA A 191 -9.43 7.68 14.90
C ALA A 191 -8.71 8.84 15.60
N MET A 192 -7.50 9.18 15.17
CA MET A 192 -6.65 10.18 15.84
C MET A 192 -6.37 11.38 14.93
N TYR A 193 -6.47 12.59 15.46
CA TYR A 193 -6.13 13.83 14.75
C TYR A 193 -5.03 14.60 15.49
N ASN A 194 -4.18 15.29 14.74
CA ASN A 194 -3.16 16.19 15.25
C ASN A 194 -3.46 17.64 14.85
N ALA A 195 -3.70 18.52 15.82
CA ALA A 195 -4.07 19.92 15.59
C ALA A 195 -2.91 20.85 15.17
N GLN A 196 -1.66 20.38 15.19
CA GLN A 196 -0.48 21.19 14.85
C GLN A 196 -0.01 20.99 13.39
N GLY A 197 -0.94 20.64 12.50
CA GLY A 197 -0.69 20.60 11.06
C GLY A 197 -0.33 19.21 10.49
N ARG A 198 -0.24 18.15 11.32
CA ARG A 198 -0.10 16.78 10.79
C ARG A 198 -1.43 16.15 10.34
N GLY A 199 -2.55 16.69 10.81
CA GLY A 199 -3.88 16.29 10.35
C GLY A 199 -4.30 14.92 10.87
N PHE A 200 -5.04 14.17 10.03
CA PHE A 200 -5.55 12.85 10.38
C PHE A 200 -4.40 11.83 10.44
N MET A 201 -4.24 11.19 11.59
CA MET A 201 -3.15 10.26 11.87
C MET A 201 -3.52 8.78 11.61
N GLY A 202 -4.74 8.53 11.12
CA GLY A 202 -5.27 7.18 10.88
C GLY A 202 -6.03 6.59 12.07
N PHE A 203 -6.48 5.35 11.92
CA PHE A 203 -7.12 4.55 12.97
C PHE A 203 -6.10 3.77 13.78
N LYS A 204 -6.42 3.49 15.06
CA LYS A 204 -5.59 2.64 15.92
C LYS A 204 -5.73 1.19 15.54
N SER A 205 -6.95 0.77 15.21
CA SER A 205 -7.25 -0.58 14.74
C SER A 205 -8.17 -0.53 13.52
N ILE A 206 -7.92 -1.43 12.59
CA ILE A 206 -8.82 -1.77 11.49
C ILE A 206 -9.13 -3.26 11.61
N ILE A 207 -10.41 -3.60 11.69
CA ILE A 207 -10.90 -4.98 11.78
C ILE A 207 -11.60 -5.27 10.45
N GLU A 208 -11.12 -6.29 9.75
CA GLU A 208 -11.69 -6.78 8.48
C GLU A 208 -12.28 -8.17 8.71
N GLU A 209 -13.57 -8.32 8.48
CA GLU A 209 -14.28 -9.59 8.50
C GLU A 209 -14.50 -10.10 7.07
N ASP A 210 -13.92 -11.23 6.71
CA ASP A 210 -14.24 -11.99 5.50
C ASP A 210 -15.50 -12.83 5.79
N VAL A 211 -16.67 -12.25 5.55
CA VAL A 211 -17.98 -12.83 5.92
C VAL A 211 -18.16 -14.22 5.31
N SER A 212 -17.72 -14.39 4.06
CA SER A 212 -17.84 -15.66 3.34
C SER A 212 -16.96 -16.77 3.90
N ARG A 213 -15.84 -16.42 4.57
CA ARG A 213 -14.92 -17.40 5.17
C ARG A 213 -15.05 -17.52 6.69
N GLY A 214 -15.81 -16.63 7.33
CA GLY A 214 -15.92 -16.58 8.79
C GLY A 214 -14.58 -16.27 9.47
N LEU A 215 -13.75 -15.42 8.84
CA LEU A 215 -12.45 -15.02 9.36
C LEU A 215 -12.43 -13.53 9.67
N ILE A 216 -11.84 -13.18 10.81
CA ILE A 216 -11.69 -11.79 11.25
C ILE A 216 -10.20 -11.48 11.40
N THR A 217 -9.75 -10.43 10.71
CA THR A 217 -8.38 -9.92 10.79
C THR A 217 -8.38 -8.56 11.46
N GLN A 218 -7.75 -8.45 12.62
CA GLN A 218 -7.51 -7.16 13.27
C GLN A 218 -6.08 -6.70 13.00
N SER A 219 -5.91 -5.43 12.62
CA SER A 219 -4.62 -4.77 12.39
C SER A 219 -4.51 -3.53 13.27
N ASP A 220 -3.50 -3.48 14.15
CA ASP A 220 -3.25 -2.39 15.08
C ASP A 220 -2.03 -1.55 14.65
N PHE A 221 -2.17 -0.23 14.65
CA PHE A 221 -1.20 0.72 14.14
C PHE A 221 -0.63 1.64 15.23
N LYS A 222 0.54 2.22 14.95
CA LYS A 222 1.03 3.42 15.63
C LYS A 222 0.43 4.66 14.96
N GLN A 223 0.03 5.65 15.75
CA GLN A 223 -0.61 6.88 15.25
C GLN A 223 0.19 8.15 15.57
N VAL A 224 1.16 8.07 16.47
CA VAL A 224 1.95 9.23 16.90
C VAL A 224 3.22 9.32 16.07
N PHE A 225 3.54 10.54 15.62
CA PHE A 225 4.78 10.81 14.89
C PHE A 225 6.02 10.45 15.73
N PRO A 226 7.06 9.83 15.16
CA PRO A 226 7.30 9.52 13.73
C PRO A 226 6.77 8.16 13.25
N TYR A 227 5.96 7.48 14.06
CA TYR A 227 5.52 6.11 13.80
C TYR A 227 4.13 6.03 13.16
N GLN A 228 3.53 7.13 12.75
CA GLN A 228 2.16 7.13 12.22
C GLN A 228 2.00 6.18 11.02
N GLY A 229 0.92 5.39 11.03
CA GLY A 229 0.61 4.38 10.01
C GLY A 229 1.44 3.09 10.10
N LYS A 230 2.36 2.95 11.07
CA LYS A 230 3.17 1.74 11.20
C LYS A 230 2.36 0.61 11.85
N LEU A 231 2.17 -0.49 11.12
CA LEU A 231 1.53 -1.71 11.61
C LEU A 231 2.33 -2.31 12.77
N THR A 232 1.75 -2.36 13.96
CA THR A 232 2.39 -2.91 15.17
C THR A 232 2.01 -4.36 15.37
N ARG A 233 0.72 -4.69 15.25
CA ARG A 233 0.22 -6.06 15.43
C ARG A 233 -0.83 -6.37 14.39
N GLN A 234 -0.89 -7.62 13.99
CA GLN A 234 -1.97 -8.14 13.16
C GLN A 234 -2.29 -9.56 13.61
N ALA A 235 -3.56 -9.90 13.72
CA ALA A 235 -3.97 -11.26 14.07
C ALA A 235 -5.23 -11.65 13.31
N THR A 236 -5.30 -12.91 12.88
CA THR A 236 -6.46 -13.49 12.19
C THR A 236 -7.08 -14.56 13.09
N PHE A 237 -8.40 -14.53 13.22
CA PHE A 237 -9.20 -15.43 14.05
C PHE A 237 -10.31 -16.05 13.21
N THR A 238 -10.87 -17.16 13.69
CA THR A 238 -12.25 -17.50 13.32
C THR A 238 -13.20 -16.49 13.96
N ARG A 239 -14.42 -16.35 13.43
CA ARG A 239 -15.44 -15.46 14.01
C ARG A 239 -15.67 -15.77 15.50
N ASP A 240 -15.91 -17.04 15.83
CA ASP A 240 -16.20 -17.48 17.20
C ASP A 240 -15.04 -17.21 18.18
N ASP A 241 -13.80 -17.44 17.73
CA ASP A 241 -12.60 -17.16 18.52
C ASP A 241 -12.46 -15.65 18.79
N TYR A 242 -12.79 -14.81 17.81
CA TYR A 242 -12.74 -13.35 17.95
C TYR A 242 -13.79 -12.83 18.92
N VAL A 243 -15.03 -13.32 18.83
CA VAL A 243 -16.11 -12.98 19.76
C VAL A 243 -15.74 -13.40 21.18
N THR A 244 -15.23 -14.62 21.35
CA THR A 244 -14.82 -15.15 22.66
C THR A 244 -13.65 -14.38 23.27
N ARG A 245 -12.70 -13.93 22.44
CA ARG A 245 -11.58 -13.08 22.85
C ARG A 245 -12.07 -11.76 23.45
N GLY A 246 -13.14 -11.19 22.89
CA GLY A 246 -13.70 -9.90 23.28
C GLY A 246 -12.98 -8.70 22.65
N ASP A 247 -13.48 -7.52 23.02
CA ASP A 247 -13.05 -6.24 22.45
C ASP A 247 -11.69 -5.74 22.95
N GLY A 248 -11.02 -4.95 22.13
CA GLY A 248 -9.81 -4.21 22.50
C GLY A 248 -8.63 -4.40 21.54
N LEU A 249 -7.50 -3.77 21.89
CA LEU A 249 -6.26 -3.89 21.13
C LEU A 249 -5.66 -5.30 21.24
N LEU A 250 -4.92 -5.72 20.22
CA LEU A 250 -4.18 -6.98 20.22
C LEU A 250 -3.11 -6.96 21.31
N GLY A 251 -3.06 -8.02 22.10
CA GLY A 251 -2.05 -8.32 23.10
C GLY A 251 -0.78 -8.94 22.51
N SER A 252 0.00 -9.63 23.34
CA SER A 252 1.17 -10.39 22.89
C SER A 252 0.76 -11.67 22.13
N ALA A 253 1.70 -12.33 21.45
CA ALA A 253 1.43 -13.63 20.81
C ALA A 253 0.90 -14.69 21.80
N ALA A 254 1.32 -14.62 23.06
CA ALA A 254 0.86 -15.52 24.13
C ALA A 254 -0.56 -15.17 24.61
N SER A 255 -0.91 -13.88 24.58
CA SER A 255 -2.26 -13.39 24.92
C SER A 255 -3.25 -13.70 23.79
N GLU A 256 -2.79 -13.66 22.54
CA GLU A 256 -3.57 -13.96 21.33
C GLU A 256 -3.37 -15.41 20.89
N SER A 257 -3.54 -16.35 21.82
CA SER A 257 -3.32 -17.79 21.61
C SER A 257 -4.35 -18.42 20.65
N MET A 258 -5.57 -17.88 20.60
CA MET A 258 -6.64 -18.35 19.71
C MET A 258 -6.52 -17.84 18.27
N ALA A 259 -5.57 -16.93 17.99
CA ALA A 259 -5.34 -16.42 16.65
C ALA A 259 -4.71 -17.52 15.76
N LEU A 260 -5.30 -17.74 14.58
CA LEU A 260 -4.77 -18.63 13.53
C LEU A 260 -3.44 -18.13 12.97
N SER A 261 -3.32 -16.81 12.87
CA SER A 261 -2.06 -16.14 12.55
C SER A 261 -1.88 -14.92 13.42
N TYR A 262 -0.64 -14.63 13.77
CA TYR A 262 -0.28 -13.45 14.55
C TYR A 262 1.02 -12.87 14.02
N SER A 263 1.10 -11.54 13.93
CA SER A 263 2.31 -10.80 13.65
C SER A 263 2.47 -9.64 14.62
N ASN A 264 3.70 -9.38 15.05
CA ASN A 264 4.08 -8.21 15.83
C ASN A 264 5.37 -7.62 15.30
N THR A 265 5.38 -6.31 15.05
CA THR A 265 6.54 -5.56 14.59
C THR A 265 6.85 -4.43 15.56
N GLU A 266 8.08 -4.43 16.07
CA GLU A 266 8.60 -3.30 16.85
C GLU A 266 9.34 -2.34 15.92
N TRP A 267 8.80 -1.13 15.81
CA TRP A 267 9.40 -0.06 15.04
C TRP A 267 10.36 0.75 15.90
N ARG A 268 11.47 1.18 15.30
CA ARG A 268 12.42 2.11 15.92
C ARG A 268 12.84 3.16 14.91
N ASP A 269 13.11 4.36 15.42
CA ASP A 269 13.85 5.36 14.67
C ASP A 269 15.32 4.94 14.51
N ASN A 270 15.94 5.34 13.42
CA ASN A 270 17.32 5.04 13.09
C ASN A 270 18.26 5.97 13.85
N VAL A 271 18.79 5.47 14.97
CA VAL A 271 19.74 6.21 15.81
C VAL A 271 21.06 6.57 15.12
N ASN A 272 21.38 5.92 14.00
CA ASN A 272 22.58 6.22 13.22
C ASN A 272 22.36 7.41 12.27
N HIS A 273 21.11 7.85 12.07
CA HIS A 273 20.83 9.06 11.30
C HIS A 273 21.18 10.31 12.12
N SER A 274 21.94 11.23 11.54
CA SER A 274 22.55 12.36 12.26
C SER A 274 21.81 13.70 12.12
N ILE A 275 20.80 13.79 11.23
CA ILE A 275 20.11 15.06 10.96
C ILE A 275 18.99 15.29 11.97
N ALA A 276 19.13 16.35 12.77
CA ALA A 276 18.14 16.73 13.78
C ALA A 276 16.77 17.01 13.15
N GLY A 277 15.71 16.43 13.74
CA GLY A 277 14.33 16.60 13.28
C GLY A 277 13.93 15.76 12.07
N VAL A 278 14.86 14.95 11.53
CA VAL A 278 14.60 13.98 10.46
C VAL A 278 14.59 12.58 11.06
N TYR A 279 13.57 11.80 10.74
CA TYR A 279 13.36 10.47 11.31
C TYR A 279 13.40 9.42 10.20
N SER A 280 14.05 8.29 10.49
CA SER A 280 14.17 7.15 9.58
C SER A 280 13.73 5.87 10.31
N VAL A 281 12.43 5.59 10.26
CA VAL A 281 11.83 4.50 11.03
C VAL A 281 11.93 3.16 10.31
N TYR A 282 12.40 2.12 11.01
CA TYR A 282 12.58 0.76 10.48
C TYR A 282 12.01 -0.32 11.42
N PRO A 283 11.65 -1.51 10.91
CA PRO A 283 11.09 -2.60 11.71
C PRO A 283 12.21 -3.39 12.39
N ARG A 284 12.61 -2.96 13.60
CA ARG A 284 13.74 -3.54 14.34
C ARG A 284 13.55 -5.03 14.59
N THR A 285 12.38 -5.43 15.06
CA THR A 285 12.01 -6.84 15.27
C THR A 285 10.68 -7.14 14.62
N THR A 286 10.50 -8.37 14.16
CA THR A 286 9.20 -8.87 13.70
C THR A 286 9.06 -10.33 14.11
N THR A 287 7.96 -10.64 14.79
CA THR A 287 7.54 -12.00 15.11
C THR A 287 6.32 -12.33 14.28
N GLN A 288 6.29 -13.52 13.70
CA GLN A 288 5.15 -14.10 13.01
C GLN A 288 4.89 -15.49 13.56
N VAL A 289 3.63 -15.83 13.74
CA VAL A 289 3.17 -17.12 14.24
C VAL A 289 2.03 -17.60 13.35
N THR A 290 2.06 -18.88 12.99
CA THR A 290 0.94 -19.57 12.36
C THR A 290 0.53 -20.75 13.22
N ARG A 291 -0.78 -21.00 13.32
CA ARG A 291 -1.33 -22.05 14.18
C ARG A 291 -2.25 -22.97 13.40
N ASP A 292 -2.41 -24.18 13.93
CA ASP A 292 -3.41 -25.12 13.43
C ASP A 292 -4.82 -24.54 13.57
N LEU A 293 -5.67 -24.83 12.59
CA LEU A 293 -7.04 -24.33 12.56
C LEU A 293 -7.87 -24.82 13.74
N SER A 294 -7.70 -26.08 14.13
CA SER A 294 -8.53 -26.76 15.12
C SER A 294 -7.92 -26.68 16.51
N THR A 295 -6.67 -27.11 16.67
CA THR A 295 -6.04 -27.22 17.99
C THR A 295 -5.47 -25.90 18.50
N LYS A 296 -5.31 -24.90 17.61
CA LYS A 296 -4.57 -23.66 17.86
C LYS A 296 -3.14 -23.91 18.35
N THR A 297 -2.58 -25.07 18.07
CA THR A 297 -1.17 -25.35 18.33
C THR A 297 -0.33 -24.53 17.36
N GLU A 298 0.76 -23.94 17.85
CA GLU A 298 1.71 -23.23 17.00
C GLU A 298 2.39 -24.21 16.04
N LEU A 299 2.28 -23.94 14.74
CA LEU A 299 2.91 -24.73 13.68
C LEU A 299 4.26 -24.15 13.31
N THR A 300 4.31 -22.82 13.19
CA THR A 300 5.57 -22.12 12.88
C THR A 300 5.65 -20.80 13.61
N ARG A 301 6.87 -20.43 13.99
CA ARG A 301 7.24 -19.11 14.48
C ARG A 301 8.44 -18.58 13.72
N THR A 302 8.29 -17.40 13.13
CA THR A 302 9.39 -16.68 12.50
C THR A 302 9.73 -15.43 13.28
N ASN A 303 10.95 -15.33 13.78
CA ASN A 303 11.49 -14.13 14.42
C ASN A 303 12.56 -13.51 13.52
N LYS A 304 12.33 -12.28 13.06
CA LYS A 304 13.28 -11.48 12.29
C LYS A 304 13.78 -10.32 13.12
N ASN A 305 15.09 -10.10 13.12
CA ASN A 305 15.73 -8.98 13.78
C ASN A 305 16.65 -8.26 12.79
N ILE A 306 16.47 -6.96 12.63
CA ILE A 306 17.51 -6.11 12.05
C ILE A 306 18.52 -5.87 13.16
N THR A 307 19.77 -6.27 12.99
CA THR A 307 20.81 -6.13 14.01
C THR A 307 21.74 -4.96 13.72
N GLY A 308 21.91 -4.59 12.44
CA GLY A 308 22.67 -3.43 11.99
C GLY A 308 21.97 -2.66 10.87
N ILE A 309 22.07 -1.34 10.92
CA ILE A 309 21.56 -0.38 9.93
C ILE A 309 22.56 0.79 9.86
N ASP A 310 22.79 1.41 8.72
CA ASP A 310 23.65 2.60 8.62
C ASP A 310 22.86 3.92 8.71
N GLU A 311 23.53 5.07 8.61
CA GLU A 311 22.91 6.40 8.71
C GLU A 311 21.90 6.72 7.59
N TYR A 312 21.99 6.02 6.46
CA TYR A 312 21.12 6.18 5.29
C TYR A 312 19.95 5.20 5.27
N GLY A 313 19.83 4.36 6.32
CA GLY A 313 18.76 3.38 6.46
C GLY A 313 19.01 2.05 5.76
N ASN A 314 20.23 1.79 5.27
CA ASN A 314 20.57 0.49 4.68
C ASN A 314 20.78 -0.54 5.79
N VAL A 315 20.09 -1.68 5.71
CA VAL A 315 20.25 -2.77 6.67
C VAL A 315 21.56 -3.51 6.41
N THR A 316 22.56 -3.27 7.28
CA THR A 316 23.90 -3.87 7.22
C THR A 316 23.96 -5.26 7.87
N ALA A 317 23.06 -5.57 8.81
CA ALA A 317 22.97 -6.90 9.39
C ALA A 317 21.55 -7.26 9.83
N SER A 318 21.18 -8.53 9.65
CA SER A 318 19.89 -9.06 10.10
C SER A 318 19.98 -10.54 10.45
N SER A 319 19.12 -11.02 11.34
CA SER A 319 18.91 -12.43 11.64
C SER A 319 17.44 -12.82 11.47
N THR A 320 17.19 -14.06 11.10
CA THR A 320 15.87 -14.69 11.02
C THR A 320 15.98 -16.06 11.68
N GLN A 321 15.05 -16.40 12.54
CA GLN A 321 14.89 -17.73 13.10
C GLN A 321 13.49 -18.21 12.73
N VAL A 322 13.41 -19.34 12.04
CA VAL A 322 12.15 -20.06 11.84
C VAL A 322 12.17 -21.23 12.82
N ALA A 323 11.12 -21.44 13.58
CA ALA A 323 10.95 -22.58 14.47
C ALA A 323 9.63 -23.28 14.16
N ASP A 324 9.66 -24.60 14.20
CA ASP A 324 8.50 -25.49 14.11
C ASP A 324 8.70 -26.66 15.10
N ASP A 325 7.83 -27.67 15.02
CA ASP A 325 7.90 -28.86 15.87
C ASP A 325 9.18 -29.71 15.66
N TRP A 326 9.91 -29.51 14.56
CA TRP A 326 11.07 -30.32 14.18
C TRP A 326 12.40 -29.65 14.51
N GLY A 327 12.44 -28.32 14.57
CA GLY A 327 13.60 -27.61 15.07
C GLY A 327 13.56 -26.10 14.86
N THR A 328 14.68 -25.47 15.14
CA THR A 328 14.90 -24.04 14.90
C THR A 328 15.99 -23.86 13.85
N TYR A 329 15.69 -23.05 12.83
CA TYR A 329 16.48 -22.83 11.63
C TYR A 329 16.98 -21.37 11.61
N PRO A 330 18.20 -21.09 12.10
CA PRO A 330 18.73 -19.74 12.15
C PRO A 330 19.41 -19.35 10.82
N THR A 331 19.05 -18.19 10.29
CA THR A 331 19.70 -17.55 9.14
C THR A 331 20.16 -16.14 9.54
N SER A 332 21.38 -15.76 9.21
CA SER A 332 21.85 -14.37 9.33
C SER A 332 22.29 -13.83 7.98
N GLU A 333 22.16 -12.52 7.80
CA GLU A 333 22.66 -11.82 6.63
C GLU A 333 23.50 -10.62 7.06
N VAL A 334 24.67 -10.46 6.44
CA VAL A 334 25.52 -9.28 6.55
C VAL A 334 25.60 -8.65 5.16
N ARG A 335 25.47 -7.33 5.09
CA ARG A 335 25.52 -6.54 3.86
C ARG A 335 26.49 -5.38 4.06
N VAL A 336 27.33 -5.14 3.06
CA VAL A 336 28.28 -4.02 3.05
C VAL A 336 27.85 -3.06 1.96
N TYR A 337 27.70 -1.78 2.31
CA TYR A 337 27.36 -0.72 1.38
C TYR A 337 28.51 0.29 1.29
N GLU A 338 28.63 0.93 0.13
CA GLU A 338 29.55 2.04 -0.12
C GLU A 338 28.72 3.27 -0.47
N SER A 339 28.42 4.10 0.52
CA SER A 339 27.59 5.29 0.33
C SER A 339 28.41 6.47 -0.16
N SER A 340 27.84 7.26 -1.09
CA SER A 340 28.46 8.48 -1.59
C SER A 340 27.44 9.61 -1.70
N GLU A 341 27.64 10.66 -0.91
CA GLU A 341 26.79 11.87 -0.95
C GLU A 341 27.09 12.73 -2.18
N SER A 342 28.31 12.69 -2.71
CA SER A 342 28.71 13.53 -3.86
C SER A 342 27.97 13.18 -5.15
N ASN A 343 27.58 11.92 -5.33
CA ASN A 343 26.78 11.45 -6.46
C ASN A 343 25.39 10.91 -6.05
N TRP A 344 25.02 11.11 -4.78
CA TRP A 344 23.79 10.63 -4.17
C TRP A 344 23.51 9.14 -4.43
N TRP A 345 24.54 8.31 -4.23
CA TRP A 345 24.45 6.85 -4.28
C TRP A 345 24.67 6.27 -2.89
N LEU A 346 23.63 6.42 -2.07
CA LEU A 346 23.70 6.11 -0.64
C LEU A 346 23.48 4.62 -0.32
N ASN A 347 23.19 3.79 -1.30
CA ASN A 347 22.79 2.39 -1.12
C ASN A 347 23.50 1.42 -2.07
N LYS A 348 24.73 1.74 -2.49
CA LYS A 348 25.54 0.89 -3.36
C LYS A 348 25.99 -0.36 -2.61
N LEU A 349 25.33 -1.50 -2.85
CA LEU A 349 25.66 -2.77 -2.21
C LEU A 349 26.96 -3.33 -2.78
N ILE A 350 27.97 -3.57 -1.94
CA ILE A 350 29.25 -4.15 -2.36
C ILE A 350 29.31 -5.65 -2.09
N SER A 351 28.70 -6.10 -1.00
CA SER A 351 28.60 -7.53 -0.71
C SER A 351 27.38 -7.88 0.13
N LYS A 352 26.92 -9.11 -0.01
CA LYS A 352 25.92 -9.75 0.83
C LYS A 352 26.38 -11.15 1.18
N THR A 353 26.52 -11.45 2.47
CA THR A 353 26.76 -12.79 2.98
C THR A 353 25.52 -13.28 3.69
N THR A 354 24.98 -14.42 3.26
CA THR A 354 23.90 -15.13 3.94
C THR A 354 24.47 -16.38 4.59
N THR A 355 24.29 -16.52 5.90
CA THR A 355 24.76 -17.66 6.70
C THR A 355 23.56 -18.42 7.23
N LYS A 356 23.48 -19.72 6.94
CA LYS A 356 22.54 -20.64 7.58
C LYS A 356 23.30 -21.42 8.63
N ALA A 357 22.94 -21.26 9.90
CA ALA A 357 23.53 -22.02 11.00
C ALA A 357 22.97 -23.45 11.02
N SER A 358 23.67 -24.35 11.73
CA SER A 358 23.13 -25.66 12.05
C SER A 358 21.80 -25.53 12.82
N ILE A 359 20.89 -26.45 12.57
CA ILE A 359 19.58 -26.53 13.22
C ILE A 359 19.77 -26.76 14.72
N THR A 360 19.05 -26.01 15.54
CA THR A 360 19.02 -26.16 16.99
C THR A 360 17.65 -26.69 17.45
N ASN A 361 17.56 -27.19 18.68
CA ASN A 361 16.31 -27.72 19.26
C ASN A 361 15.65 -28.81 18.40
N ARG A 362 16.44 -29.71 17.81
CA ARG A 362 15.93 -30.77 16.95
C ARG A 362 14.97 -31.68 17.72
N HIS A 363 13.90 -32.07 17.05
CA HIS A 363 12.96 -33.04 17.59
C HIS A 363 13.64 -34.39 17.85
N SER A 364 13.22 -35.09 18.90
CA SER A 364 13.83 -36.36 19.33
C SER A 364 13.69 -37.49 18.29
N SER A 365 12.70 -37.39 17.42
CA SER A 365 12.44 -38.34 16.33
C SER A 365 12.98 -37.89 14.98
N ASP A 366 13.82 -36.85 14.95
CA ASP A 366 14.52 -36.44 13.73
C ASP A 366 15.43 -37.58 13.25
N PRO A 367 15.25 -38.12 12.02
CA PRO A 367 16.08 -39.19 11.48
C PRO A 367 17.55 -38.76 11.24
N PHE A 368 17.85 -37.48 11.44
CA PHE A 368 19.20 -36.94 11.43
C PHE A 368 20.06 -37.56 12.55
N THR A 369 20.98 -38.44 12.16
CA THR A 369 21.90 -39.12 13.09
C THR A 369 23.36 -38.64 12.95
N ASN A 370 23.69 -37.84 11.93
CA ASN A 370 25.06 -37.45 11.63
C ASN A 370 25.23 -35.93 11.59
N ALA A 371 25.78 -35.36 12.67
CA ALA A 371 26.09 -33.93 12.83
C ALA A 371 26.93 -33.33 11.68
N GLU A 372 27.70 -34.15 10.96
CA GLU A 372 28.53 -33.69 9.84
C GLU A 372 27.74 -33.21 8.63
N LEU A 373 26.46 -33.60 8.51
CA LEU A 373 25.59 -33.24 7.40
C LEU A 373 24.82 -31.92 7.63
N ASP A 374 24.83 -31.38 8.85
CA ASP A 374 24.20 -30.10 9.21
C ASP A 374 25.20 -29.13 9.81
N LYS A 375 26.07 -28.63 8.94
CA LYS A 375 27.07 -27.63 9.29
C LYS A 375 26.60 -26.24 8.87
N THR A 376 27.06 -25.23 9.60
CA THR A 376 26.89 -23.84 9.20
C THR A 376 27.43 -23.63 7.78
N THR A 377 26.59 -23.07 6.90
CA THR A 377 26.95 -22.72 5.52
C THR A 377 26.80 -21.23 5.30
N SER A 378 27.73 -20.64 4.55
CA SER A 378 27.67 -19.23 4.20
C SER A 378 27.84 -19.04 2.70
N LEU A 379 27.03 -18.17 2.11
CA LEU A 379 27.11 -17.76 0.71
C LEU A 379 27.38 -16.27 0.65
N THR A 380 28.51 -15.87 0.07
CA THR A 380 28.87 -14.47 -0.14
C THR A 380 28.72 -14.11 -1.61
N THR A 381 27.91 -13.11 -1.88
CA THR A 381 27.78 -12.47 -3.20
C THR A 381 28.46 -11.11 -3.13
N ALA A 382 29.48 -10.90 -3.95
CA ALA A 382 30.19 -9.63 -4.10
C ALA A 382 29.81 -8.98 -5.44
N TYR A 383 29.59 -7.66 -5.40
CA TYR A 383 29.15 -6.85 -6.53
C TYR A 383 30.21 -5.80 -6.84
N SER A 384 30.61 -5.72 -8.11
CA SER A 384 31.62 -4.75 -8.55
C SER A 384 31.39 -4.33 -10.00
N ASN A 385 32.23 -3.39 -10.46
CA ASN A 385 32.19 -2.84 -11.81
C ASN A 385 30.79 -2.34 -12.17
N TYR A 386 30.28 -1.37 -11.42
CA TYR A 386 28.92 -0.91 -11.66
C TYR A 386 28.79 -0.11 -12.95
N HIS A 387 27.73 -0.38 -13.71
CA HIS A 387 27.30 0.44 -14.83
C HIS A 387 26.75 1.79 -14.36
N THR A 388 26.72 2.79 -15.24
CA THR A 388 26.16 4.13 -14.94
C THR A 388 24.67 4.09 -14.56
N SER A 389 23.95 3.04 -14.99
CA SER A 389 22.57 2.74 -14.55
C SER A 389 22.48 2.15 -13.13
N ARG A 390 23.59 2.10 -12.38
CA ARG A 390 23.71 1.56 -11.02
C ARG A 390 23.46 0.04 -10.90
N GLN A 391 23.57 -0.69 -12.01
CA GLN A 391 23.53 -2.15 -12.04
C GLN A 391 24.96 -2.73 -11.96
N PRO A 392 25.22 -3.78 -11.17
CA PRO A 392 26.54 -4.40 -11.10
C PRO A 392 26.85 -5.15 -12.41
N GLN A 393 28.04 -4.95 -12.98
CA GLN A 393 28.49 -5.73 -14.14
C GLN A 393 29.24 -6.99 -13.73
N THR A 394 29.71 -7.09 -12.48
CA THR A 394 30.38 -8.28 -11.96
C THR A 394 29.70 -8.74 -10.68
N VAL A 395 29.28 -10.01 -10.67
CA VAL A 395 28.70 -10.67 -9.51
C VAL A 395 29.51 -11.93 -9.23
N LEU A 396 30.25 -11.94 -8.13
CA LEU A 396 31.04 -13.08 -7.68
C LEU A 396 30.32 -13.78 -6.53
N ILE A 397 30.12 -15.08 -6.64
CA ILE A 397 29.52 -15.92 -5.62
C ILE A 397 30.57 -16.87 -5.07
N SER A 398 30.77 -16.88 -3.77
CA SER A 398 31.64 -17.82 -3.06
C SER A 398 30.90 -18.43 -1.86
N SER A 399 31.30 -19.63 -1.44
CA SER A 399 30.66 -20.34 -0.34
C SER A 399 31.64 -20.91 0.67
N GLN A 400 31.17 -21.05 1.91
CA GLN A 400 31.88 -21.66 3.02
C GLN A 400 31.01 -22.73 3.70
N LEU A 401 31.65 -23.80 4.19
CA LEU A 401 31.08 -24.86 5.00
C LEU A 401 31.92 -24.98 6.28
N ALA A 402 31.30 -24.77 7.44
CA ALA A 402 31.97 -24.72 8.75
C ALA A 402 33.23 -23.83 8.76
N GLY A 403 33.13 -22.63 8.18
CA GLY A 403 34.23 -21.66 8.11
C GLY A 403 35.33 -21.97 7.09
N SER A 404 35.30 -23.13 6.44
CA SER A 404 36.22 -23.48 5.35
C SER A 404 35.60 -23.22 3.99
N SER A 405 36.40 -22.84 3.00
CA SER A 405 35.92 -22.70 1.61
C SER A 405 35.24 -23.98 1.14
N SER A 406 34.05 -23.86 0.56
CA SER A 406 33.25 -24.98 0.08
C SER A 406 32.72 -24.69 -1.31
N GLY A 407 32.81 -25.67 -2.21
CA GLY A 407 32.49 -25.47 -3.62
C GLY A 407 33.43 -24.48 -4.33
N TYR A 408 33.18 -24.25 -5.61
CA TYR A 408 34.00 -23.34 -6.44
C TYR A 408 33.31 -22.01 -6.76
N GLY A 409 32.05 -21.85 -6.35
CA GLY A 409 31.28 -20.64 -6.62
C GLY A 409 31.08 -20.37 -8.12
N SER A 410 30.80 -19.12 -8.45
CA SER A 410 30.71 -18.68 -9.84
C SER A 410 30.89 -17.17 -9.97
N THR A 411 31.38 -16.72 -11.12
CA THR A 411 31.44 -15.31 -11.50
C THR A 411 30.47 -15.07 -12.65
N VAL A 412 29.60 -14.08 -12.52
CA VAL A 412 28.75 -13.58 -13.60
C VAL A 412 29.26 -12.21 -14.04
N LEU A 413 29.49 -12.06 -15.33
CA LEU A 413 29.85 -10.80 -15.98
C LEU A 413 28.73 -10.38 -16.92
N THR A 414 28.16 -9.19 -16.69
CA THR A 414 27.10 -8.62 -17.52
C THR A 414 27.57 -7.34 -18.20
N SER A 415 27.64 -7.35 -19.52
CA SER A 415 27.79 -6.12 -20.31
C SER A 415 26.41 -5.50 -20.50
N HIS A 416 26.29 -4.18 -20.33
CA HIS A 416 25.05 -3.44 -20.54
C HIS A 416 25.22 -2.45 -21.69
N ASN A 417 24.13 -2.14 -22.38
CA ASN A 417 24.07 -0.97 -23.25
C ASN A 417 23.90 0.32 -22.44
N ALA A 418 23.87 1.46 -23.12
CA ALA A 418 23.71 2.78 -22.48
C ALA A 418 22.42 2.93 -21.63
N TYR A 419 21.42 2.07 -21.87
CA TYR A 419 20.14 2.08 -21.16
C TYR A 419 20.08 1.08 -20.00
N GLY A 420 21.18 0.37 -19.71
CA GLY A 420 21.20 -0.65 -18.66
C GLY A 420 20.55 -1.97 -19.06
N LEU A 421 20.39 -2.25 -20.36
CA LEU A 421 19.91 -3.54 -20.84
C LEU A 421 21.10 -4.48 -21.10
N PRO A 422 21.05 -5.76 -20.68
CA PRO A 422 22.15 -6.72 -20.89
C PRO A 422 22.44 -6.99 -22.37
N LEU A 423 23.65 -6.71 -22.83
CA LEU A 423 24.15 -7.09 -24.15
C LEU A 423 24.76 -8.50 -24.13
N SER A 424 25.42 -8.84 -23.03
CA SER A 424 25.94 -10.19 -22.81
C SER A 424 25.97 -10.55 -21.33
N VAL A 425 25.75 -11.82 -21.04
CA VAL A 425 25.87 -12.41 -19.70
C VAL A 425 26.79 -13.62 -19.82
N SER A 426 27.93 -13.56 -19.15
CA SER A 426 28.92 -14.64 -19.10
C SER A 426 28.99 -15.20 -17.69
N GLN A 427 28.78 -16.50 -17.53
CA GLN A 427 28.95 -17.18 -16.25
C GLN A 427 30.16 -18.11 -16.32
N THR A 428 31.09 -17.93 -15.38
CA THR A 428 32.29 -18.76 -15.22
C THR A 428 32.21 -19.55 -13.92
N THR A 429 32.46 -20.86 -13.99
CA THR A 429 32.59 -21.74 -12.82
C THR A 429 33.57 -22.87 -13.13
N LYS A 430 33.97 -23.65 -12.10
CA LYS A 430 34.84 -24.80 -12.30
C LYS A 430 34.05 -26.05 -12.66
N VAL A 431 34.51 -26.75 -13.69
CA VAL A 431 33.99 -28.05 -14.13
C VAL A 431 35.12 -29.07 -14.21
N ARG A 432 34.78 -30.36 -14.16
CA ARG A 432 35.74 -31.44 -14.42
C ARG A 432 35.96 -31.57 -15.93
N ASN A 433 37.20 -31.52 -16.38
CA ASN A 433 37.56 -31.86 -17.75
C ASN A 433 37.64 -33.40 -17.93
N SER A 434 37.97 -33.86 -19.14
CA SER A 434 38.13 -35.29 -19.46
C SER A 434 39.25 -35.99 -18.67
N SER A 435 40.25 -35.25 -18.17
CA SER A 435 41.31 -35.79 -17.31
C SER A 435 40.92 -35.80 -15.82
N GLY A 436 39.68 -35.41 -15.49
CA GLY A 436 39.22 -35.29 -14.11
C GLY A 436 39.82 -34.11 -13.35
N SER A 437 40.48 -33.15 -14.01
CA SER A 437 40.99 -31.93 -13.39
C SER A 437 39.92 -30.83 -13.36
N TRP A 438 39.95 -29.97 -12.34
CA TRP A 438 39.07 -28.81 -12.29
C TRP A 438 39.60 -27.68 -13.17
N VAL A 439 38.80 -27.23 -14.12
CA VAL A 439 39.12 -26.13 -15.04
C VAL A 439 37.99 -25.12 -15.06
N ASP A 440 38.31 -23.85 -15.32
CA ASP A 440 37.29 -22.83 -15.51
C ASP A 440 36.58 -23.04 -16.86
N GLN A 441 35.26 -23.02 -16.83
CA GLN A 441 34.42 -23.01 -18.02
C GLN A 441 33.50 -21.80 -17.98
N THR A 442 33.50 -21.05 -19.07
CA THR A 442 32.62 -19.90 -19.26
C THR A 442 31.51 -20.24 -20.25
N ARG A 443 30.28 -19.88 -19.92
CA ARG A 443 29.14 -19.88 -20.85
C ARG A 443 28.64 -18.46 -21.02
N THR A 444 28.63 -17.99 -22.26
CA THR A 444 28.18 -16.64 -22.61
C THR A 444 26.88 -16.71 -23.39
N THR A 445 25.94 -15.86 -23.01
CA THR A 445 24.74 -15.56 -23.81
C THR A 445 24.79 -14.09 -24.20
N SER A 446 24.37 -13.75 -25.42
CA SER A 446 24.26 -12.36 -25.87
C SER A 446 22.85 -12.06 -26.34
N THR A 447 22.42 -10.81 -26.15
CA THR A 447 21.11 -10.31 -26.57
C THR A 447 21.29 -9.01 -27.35
N THR A 448 20.67 -8.93 -28.52
CA THR A 448 20.45 -7.66 -29.23
C THR A 448 18.98 -7.28 -29.09
N TYR A 449 18.69 -5.99 -29.26
CA TYR A 449 17.37 -5.43 -29.02
C TYR A 449 16.80 -4.83 -30.30
N SER A 450 15.49 -4.64 -30.31
CA SER A 450 14.74 -4.02 -31.40
C SER A 450 13.90 -2.85 -30.89
N LYS A 451 13.76 -1.84 -31.75
CA LYS A 451 12.88 -0.69 -31.54
C LYS A 451 11.53 -0.86 -32.23
N ASN A 452 11.54 -1.45 -33.43
CA ASN A 452 10.34 -1.73 -34.24
C ASN A 452 9.79 -3.15 -34.02
N GLY A 453 10.45 -3.95 -33.18
CA GLY A 453 10.09 -5.32 -32.87
C GLY A 453 10.43 -6.34 -33.96
N THR A 454 11.10 -5.95 -35.05
CA THR A 454 11.40 -6.87 -36.17
C THR A 454 12.85 -6.80 -36.67
N SER A 455 13.64 -5.83 -36.23
CA SER A 455 15.05 -5.70 -36.60
C SER A 455 15.91 -5.14 -35.47
N GLU A 456 17.21 -5.47 -35.47
CA GLU A 456 18.16 -4.97 -34.47
C GLU A 456 18.26 -3.45 -34.48
N ALA A 457 18.35 -2.87 -33.28
CA ALA A 457 18.53 -1.44 -33.05
C ALA A 457 19.37 -1.23 -31.77
N ALA A 458 20.34 -0.32 -31.83
CA ALA A 458 21.19 -0.01 -30.68
C ALA A 458 20.41 0.68 -29.55
N ASP A 459 19.38 1.46 -29.90
CA ASP A 459 18.41 2.10 -29.01
C ASP A 459 17.12 1.28 -28.85
N GLY A 460 17.17 -0.03 -29.17
CA GLY A 460 16.05 -0.94 -29.00
C GLY A 460 15.78 -1.30 -27.53
N TYR A 461 14.54 -1.71 -27.26
CA TYR A 461 14.09 -2.16 -25.94
C TYR A 461 13.65 -3.63 -25.92
N PHE A 462 13.03 -4.11 -27.01
CA PHE A 462 12.51 -5.48 -27.08
C PHE A 462 13.65 -6.46 -27.40
N PRO A 463 13.89 -7.51 -26.60
CA PRO A 463 14.87 -8.54 -26.95
C PRO A 463 14.53 -9.13 -28.32
N TYR A 464 15.49 -9.06 -29.25
CA TYR A 464 15.27 -9.45 -30.64
C TYR A 464 16.06 -10.68 -31.05
N LYS A 465 17.38 -10.70 -30.84
CA LYS A 465 18.22 -11.86 -31.14
C LYS A 465 18.94 -12.29 -29.88
N GLN A 466 18.83 -13.57 -29.53
CA GLN A 466 19.65 -14.17 -28.48
C GLN A 466 20.60 -15.18 -29.09
N THR A 467 21.85 -15.19 -28.64
CA THR A 467 22.84 -16.21 -29.03
C THR A 467 23.33 -16.91 -27.77
N ASN A 468 23.23 -18.24 -27.73
CA ASN A 468 23.69 -19.01 -26.58
C ASN A 468 25.19 -19.36 -26.66
N ALA A 469 25.71 -20.02 -25.62
CA ALA A 469 27.13 -20.37 -25.54
C ALA A 469 27.62 -21.38 -26.59
N LYS A 470 26.71 -22.08 -27.28
CA LYS A 470 27.02 -22.96 -28.41
C LYS A 470 26.88 -22.26 -29.77
N GLY A 471 26.56 -20.97 -29.78
CA GLY A 471 26.31 -20.20 -30.99
C GLY A 471 24.92 -20.40 -31.60
N HIS A 472 24.00 -21.12 -30.94
CA HIS A 472 22.63 -21.23 -31.45
C HIS A 472 21.90 -19.90 -31.25
N ILE A 473 21.17 -19.51 -32.28
CA ILE A 473 20.49 -18.23 -32.36
C ILE A 473 18.98 -18.43 -32.19
N SER A 474 18.35 -17.58 -31.39
CA SER A 474 16.91 -17.40 -31.39
C SER A 474 16.55 -15.96 -31.74
N TYR A 475 15.42 -15.78 -32.42
CA TYR A 475 14.82 -14.48 -32.65
C TYR A 475 13.43 -14.38 -32.03
N THR A 476 13.09 -13.20 -31.54
CA THR A 476 11.75 -12.86 -31.04
C THR A 476 11.32 -11.56 -31.72
N ASN A 477 10.26 -11.64 -32.51
CA ASN A 477 9.60 -10.47 -33.06
C ASN A 477 8.44 -10.06 -32.14
N VAL A 478 8.26 -8.77 -31.96
CA VAL A 478 7.26 -8.19 -31.05
C VAL A 478 6.47 -7.12 -31.79
N ASN A 479 5.19 -6.95 -31.48
CA ASN A 479 4.45 -5.75 -31.84
C ASN A 479 4.76 -4.65 -30.81
N PRO A 480 5.46 -3.55 -31.17
CA PRO A 480 5.84 -2.52 -30.20
C PRO A 480 4.67 -1.83 -29.51
N ALA A 481 3.50 -1.78 -30.15
CA ALA A 481 2.32 -1.11 -29.59
C ALA A 481 1.66 -1.92 -28.47
N THR A 482 1.73 -3.25 -28.53
CA THR A 482 1.08 -4.14 -27.56
C THR A 482 2.07 -4.89 -26.67
N GLY A 483 3.36 -4.92 -27.04
CA GLY A 483 4.40 -5.70 -26.38
C GLY A 483 4.31 -7.21 -26.65
N GLN A 484 3.41 -7.63 -27.54
CA GLN A 484 3.13 -9.05 -27.79
C GLN A 484 4.09 -9.68 -28.79
N VAL A 485 4.50 -10.91 -28.53
CA VAL A 485 5.37 -11.68 -29.43
C VAL A 485 4.59 -12.12 -30.66
N THR A 486 4.97 -11.67 -31.84
CA THR A 486 4.29 -12.03 -33.10
C THR A 486 4.94 -13.21 -33.80
N GLN A 487 6.24 -13.44 -33.56
CA GLN A 487 6.98 -14.57 -34.12
C GLN A 487 8.17 -14.93 -33.24
N THR A 488 8.49 -16.22 -33.14
CA THR A 488 9.80 -16.69 -32.69
C THR A 488 10.47 -17.53 -33.77
N ARG A 489 11.80 -17.50 -33.81
CA ARG A 489 12.61 -18.34 -34.70
C ARG A 489 13.70 -19.00 -33.88
N GLN A 490 13.74 -20.32 -33.85
CA GLN A 490 14.77 -21.09 -33.13
C GLN A 490 15.69 -21.78 -34.15
N GLN A 491 16.98 -21.51 -34.10
CA GLN A 491 17.93 -22.14 -35.03
C GLN A 491 18.04 -23.64 -34.76
N LEU A 492 17.90 -24.44 -35.82
CA LEU A 492 18.06 -25.90 -35.77
C LEU A 492 19.49 -26.31 -36.13
N SER A 493 19.93 -25.93 -37.34
CA SER A 493 21.28 -26.16 -37.85
C SER A 493 21.58 -25.23 -39.03
N GLY A 494 22.83 -24.75 -39.14
CA GLY A 494 23.23 -23.85 -40.22
C GLY A 494 22.30 -22.64 -40.34
N SER A 495 21.70 -22.44 -41.51
CA SER A 495 20.73 -21.35 -41.77
C SER A 495 19.26 -21.77 -41.59
N ASN A 496 18.97 -22.96 -41.05
CA ASN A 496 17.62 -23.46 -40.86
C ASN A 496 17.04 -23.08 -39.50
N TYR A 497 15.79 -22.63 -39.49
CA TYR A 497 15.07 -22.19 -38.30
C TYR A 497 13.70 -22.87 -38.20
N GLN A 498 13.32 -23.26 -36.98
CA GLN A 498 11.93 -23.53 -36.64
C GLN A 498 11.25 -22.20 -36.33
N ILE A 499 10.20 -21.89 -37.08
CA ILE A 499 9.46 -20.63 -36.96
C ILE A 499 8.13 -20.92 -36.27
N THR A 500 7.79 -20.12 -35.27
CA THR A 500 6.47 -20.12 -34.65
C THR A 500 5.85 -18.73 -34.80
N ASN A 501 4.70 -18.64 -35.46
CA ASN A 501 3.92 -17.40 -35.58
C ASN A 501 2.80 -17.39 -34.53
N TYR A 502 2.50 -16.20 -34.00
CA TYR A 502 1.45 -15.97 -33.03
C TYR A 502 0.47 -14.92 -33.58
N GLY A 503 -0.82 -15.25 -33.59
CA GLY A 503 -1.89 -14.32 -33.88
C GLY A 503 -2.67 -13.99 -32.61
N TYR A 504 -3.14 -12.74 -32.55
CA TYR A 504 -3.94 -12.22 -31.45
C TYR A 504 -5.27 -11.72 -31.99
N ASP A 505 -6.31 -11.74 -31.17
CA ASP A 505 -7.59 -11.11 -31.49
C ASP A 505 -7.58 -9.60 -31.19
N ASP A 506 -8.69 -8.92 -31.48
CA ASP A 506 -8.84 -7.47 -31.29
C ASP A 506 -8.72 -7.02 -29.82
N TYR A 507 -8.83 -7.95 -28.87
CA TYR A 507 -8.64 -7.72 -27.43
C TYR A 507 -7.22 -8.07 -26.98
N ASN A 508 -6.30 -8.32 -27.91
CA ASN A 508 -4.92 -8.72 -27.65
C ASN A 508 -4.85 -10.04 -26.84
N ARG A 509 -5.76 -10.99 -27.06
CA ARG A 509 -5.68 -12.33 -26.47
C ARG A 509 -5.05 -13.31 -27.46
N PRO A 510 -4.31 -14.34 -27.03
CA PRO A 510 -3.77 -15.35 -27.93
C PRO A 510 -4.91 -16.03 -28.71
N TYR A 511 -4.88 -15.89 -30.03
CA TYR A 511 -5.90 -16.40 -30.93
C TYR A 511 -5.41 -17.56 -31.80
N SER A 512 -4.16 -17.50 -32.25
CA SER A 512 -3.58 -18.60 -33.03
C SER A 512 -2.10 -18.77 -32.79
N VAL A 513 -1.63 -20.01 -32.95
CA VAL A 513 -0.22 -20.37 -32.91
C VAL A 513 0.05 -21.33 -34.06
N GLN A 514 1.10 -21.06 -34.83
CA GLN A 514 1.56 -21.93 -35.91
C GLN A 514 3.06 -22.15 -35.82
N THR A 515 3.46 -23.36 -35.46
CA THR A 515 4.86 -23.81 -35.56
C THR A 515 5.07 -24.51 -36.90
N ALA A 516 6.17 -24.21 -37.60
CA ALA A 516 6.52 -24.85 -38.86
C ALA A 516 6.55 -26.39 -38.70
N GLY A 517 5.86 -27.10 -39.60
CA GLY A 517 5.68 -28.55 -39.54
C GLY A 517 4.46 -29.02 -38.76
N MET A 518 3.70 -28.11 -38.15
CA MET A 518 2.45 -28.39 -37.41
C MET A 518 1.27 -27.61 -38.00
N PRO A 519 0.03 -28.12 -37.88
CA PRO A 519 -1.17 -27.35 -38.26
C PRO A 519 -1.32 -26.11 -37.38
N ILE A 520 -2.02 -25.09 -37.88
CA ILE A 520 -2.36 -23.90 -37.09
C ILE A 520 -3.31 -24.34 -35.97
N GLN A 521 -2.98 -23.97 -34.75
CA GLN A 521 -3.84 -24.14 -33.59
C GLN A 521 -4.54 -22.81 -33.32
N TYR A 522 -5.86 -22.84 -33.25
CA TYR A 522 -6.67 -21.68 -32.89
C TYR A 522 -7.18 -21.85 -31.46
N THR A 523 -7.11 -20.77 -30.70
CA THR A 523 -7.71 -20.66 -29.38
C THR A 523 -8.85 -19.67 -29.48
N ALA A 524 -10.04 -20.09 -29.09
CA ALA A 524 -11.20 -19.23 -29.00
C ALA A 524 -11.73 -19.25 -27.57
N VAL A 525 -12.02 -18.07 -27.03
CA VAL A 525 -12.86 -17.96 -25.83
C VAL A 525 -14.30 -18.02 -26.31
N GLN A 526 -15.01 -19.08 -25.95
CA GLN A 526 -16.40 -19.30 -26.35
C GLN A 526 -17.34 -19.08 -25.17
N VAL A 527 -18.58 -18.71 -25.47
CA VAL A 527 -19.66 -18.81 -24.49
C VAL A 527 -19.79 -20.27 -24.09
N ALA A 528 -19.94 -20.51 -22.79
CA ALA A 528 -20.20 -21.84 -22.25
C ALA A 528 -21.35 -22.52 -23.01
N ASP A 529 -21.09 -23.69 -23.59
CA ASP A 529 -22.10 -24.52 -24.24
C ASP A 529 -22.72 -25.52 -23.25
N GLU A 530 -23.57 -26.42 -23.75
CA GLU A 530 -24.25 -27.44 -22.93
C GLU A 530 -23.30 -28.46 -22.29
N GLN A 531 -22.03 -28.53 -22.73
CA GLN A 531 -21.01 -29.41 -22.17
C GLN A 531 -20.02 -28.66 -21.28
N ALA A 532 -20.23 -27.36 -21.08
CA ALA A 532 -19.36 -26.56 -20.24
C ALA A 532 -19.37 -27.07 -18.79
N PRO A 533 -18.20 -27.08 -18.11
CA PRO A 533 -18.15 -27.34 -16.67
C PRO A 533 -19.11 -26.40 -15.93
N THR A 534 -19.69 -26.87 -14.82
CA THR A 534 -20.74 -26.19 -14.03
C THR A 534 -20.42 -24.74 -13.62
N HIS A 535 -19.17 -24.30 -13.75
CA HIS A 535 -18.68 -22.97 -13.38
C HIS A 535 -17.92 -22.24 -14.50
N ALA A 536 -18.13 -22.59 -15.77
CA ALA A 536 -17.54 -21.85 -16.88
C ALA A 536 -18.16 -20.44 -16.96
N VAL A 537 -17.31 -19.42 -16.99
CA VAL A 537 -17.70 -18.01 -17.15
C VAL A 537 -16.85 -17.39 -18.26
N LEU A 538 -17.42 -16.44 -19.00
CA LEU A 538 -16.76 -15.68 -20.06
C LEU A 538 -16.15 -14.40 -19.51
#